data_AF-A0A1M6SDK6-F1
#
_entry.id   AF-A0A1M6SDK6-F1
#
_cell.length_a   1.000
_cell.length_b   1.000
_cell.length_c   1.000
_cell.angle_alpha   90.00
_cell.angle_beta   90.00
_cell.angle_gamma   90.00
#
_symmetry.space_group_name_H-M   'P 1'
#
loop_
_entity.id
_entity.type
_entity.pdbx_description
1 polymer ?
#
loop_
_entity_poly.entity_id
_entity_poly.type
_entity_poly.pdbx_seq_one_letter_code
_entity_poly.pdbx_strand_id
1 'polypeptide(L)'
;MRFLPLFFFLLFSLFKSQNCYDLKTVLKVEPTELYKPHLLASQNFGINILENTKTIDKYIAKGKLVKVKKKSRGYRLQTLEYSRPYLVKKSRATLEKMANSFASETKSFFVVSSVTRTLEDQCRLRKVNSNASLGISSHNYGTAFDISYVRFDHKLKVNAKLEKELEKILLQYKNLGKIFYIKEKQQSCYHITVRNY
;
A
#
# COMPACT_ATOMS: atom_id res chain seq x y z
N MET A 1 10.24 -49.08 49.28
CA MET A 1 11.22 -48.37 48.43
C MET A 1 10.75 -48.36 46.99
N ARG A 2 10.43 -47.18 46.43
CA ARG A 2 10.59 -46.76 45.01
C ARG A 2 9.69 -45.55 44.74
N PHE A 3 10.26 -44.36 44.92
CA PHE A 3 9.76 -43.15 44.27
C PHE A 3 10.52 -43.03 42.94
N LEU A 4 9.79 -43.01 41.83
CA LEU A 4 10.32 -42.73 40.49
C LEU A 4 9.91 -41.29 40.15
N PRO A 5 10.84 -40.34 39.92
CA PRO A 5 10.45 -38.99 39.54
C PRO A 5 10.12 -38.96 38.05
N LEU A 6 8.90 -38.54 37.70
CA LEU A 6 8.54 -38.18 36.33
C LEU A 6 9.19 -36.82 36.02
N PHE A 7 10.26 -36.82 35.23
CA PHE A 7 10.82 -35.61 34.66
C PHE A 7 9.94 -35.17 33.48
N PHE A 8 9.12 -34.14 33.71
CA PHE A 8 8.35 -33.49 32.66
C PHE A 8 9.27 -32.53 31.89
N PHE A 9 9.86 -33.00 30.80
CA PHE A 9 10.60 -32.15 29.87
C PHE A 9 9.60 -31.25 29.11
N LEU A 10 9.47 -30.00 29.57
CA LEU A 10 8.87 -28.91 28.81
C LEU A 10 9.76 -28.63 27.59
N LEU A 11 9.43 -29.25 26.45
CA LEU A 11 9.95 -28.88 25.15
C LEU A 11 9.44 -27.48 24.79
N PHE A 12 10.20 -26.46 25.15
CA PHE A 12 10.05 -25.13 24.56
C PHE A 12 10.40 -25.23 23.08
N SER A 13 9.34 -25.27 22.27
CA SER A 13 9.45 -25.15 20.82
C SER A 13 9.96 -23.75 20.46
N LEU A 14 11.27 -23.64 20.21
CA LEU A 14 11.88 -22.51 19.51
C LEU A 14 11.60 -22.63 18.00
N PHE A 15 10.32 -22.53 17.59
CA PHE A 15 10.04 -22.20 16.19
C PHE A 15 10.42 -20.74 15.97
N LYS A 16 11.64 -20.50 15.48
CA LYS A 16 11.96 -19.25 14.77
C LYS A 16 10.93 -19.13 13.66
N SER A 17 9.99 -18.20 13.80
CA SER A 17 9.04 -17.82 12.75
C SER A 17 9.82 -17.58 11.46
N GLN A 18 9.76 -18.54 10.54
CA GLN A 18 10.37 -18.41 9.24
C GLN A 18 9.61 -17.31 8.50
N ASN A 19 10.33 -16.32 7.96
CA ASN A 19 9.70 -15.25 7.20
C ASN A 19 8.82 -15.87 6.11
N CYS A 20 7.59 -15.38 5.97
CA CYS A 20 6.64 -15.98 5.04
C CYS A 20 7.01 -15.72 3.55
N TYR A 21 8.09 -14.97 3.32
CA TYR A 21 8.71 -14.71 2.04
C TYR A 21 10.22 -14.99 2.10
N ASP A 22 10.80 -15.34 0.95
CA ASP A 22 12.26 -15.33 0.74
C ASP A 22 12.66 -14.07 -0.01
N LEU A 23 13.48 -13.22 0.62
CA LEU A 23 13.89 -11.95 0.04
C LEU A 23 14.67 -12.15 -1.27
N LYS A 24 15.51 -13.19 -1.38
CA LYS A 24 16.28 -13.46 -2.60
C LYS A 24 15.36 -13.77 -3.77
N THR A 25 14.34 -14.60 -3.55
CA THR A 25 13.31 -14.90 -4.55
C THR A 25 12.52 -13.65 -4.94
N VAL A 26 12.05 -12.86 -3.97
CA VAL A 26 11.26 -11.64 -4.25
C VAL A 26 12.05 -10.61 -5.07
N LEU A 27 13.34 -10.44 -4.78
CA LEU A 27 14.21 -9.49 -5.48
C LEU A 27 14.56 -9.91 -6.92
N LYS A 28 14.46 -11.20 -7.26
CA LYS A 28 14.71 -11.72 -8.61
C LYS A 28 13.52 -11.54 -9.56
N VAL A 29 12.35 -11.15 -9.06
CA VAL A 29 11.17 -10.95 -9.89
C VAL A 29 11.31 -9.63 -10.64
N GLU A 30 11.45 -9.74 -11.96
CA GLU A 30 11.52 -8.58 -12.85
C GLU A 30 10.14 -7.92 -12.99
N PRO A 31 10.05 -6.58 -12.84
CA PRO A 31 8.80 -5.87 -13.08
C PRO A 31 8.47 -5.84 -14.57
N THR A 32 7.18 -5.79 -14.89
CA THR A 32 6.73 -5.53 -16.27
C THR A 32 7.14 -4.12 -16.71
N GLU A 33 7.27 -3.89 -18.02
CA GLU A 33 7.60 -2.57 -18.56
C GLU A 33 6.60 -1.48 -18.14
N LEU A 34 5.32 -1.84 -18.00
CA LEU A 34 4.30 -0.93 -17.47
C LEU A 34 4.57 -0.53 -16.01
N TYR A 35 5.06 -1.46 -15.18
CA TYR A 35 5.23 -1.25 -13.75
C TYR A 35 6.61 -0.70 -13.37
N LYS A 36 7.63 -0.94 -14.21
CA LYS A 36 9.01 -0.50 -13.98
C LYS A 36 9.13 1.00 -13.61
N PRO A 37 8.43 1.95 -14.28
CA PRO A 37 8.46 3.37 -13.86
C PRO A 37 7.94 3.61 -12.44
N HIS A 38 6.97 2.82 -11.97
CA HIS A 38 6.44 2.93 -10.61
C HIS A 38 7.49 2.53 -9.57
N LEU A 39 8.24 1.45 -9.82
CA LEU A 39 9.31 1.02 -8.90
C LEU A 39 10.46 2.02 -8.87
N LEU A 40 10.93 2.48 -10.03
CA LEU A 40 12.00 3.49 -10.11
C LEU A 40 11.61 4.79 -9.39
N ALA A 41 10.39 5.29 -9.60
CA ALA A 41 9.90 6.47 -8.91
C ALA A 41 9.85 6.28 -7.37
N SER A 42 9.56 5.06 -6.92
CA SER A 42 9.48 4.74 -5.49
C SER A 42 10.85 4.69 -4.82
N GLN A 43 11.85 4.13 -5.50
CA GLN A 43 13.23 4.07 -5.04
C GLN A 43 13.85 5.46 -4.82
N ASN A 44 13.45 6.44 -5.65
CA ASN A 44 13.94 7.83 -5.57
C ASN A 44 13.55 8.59 -4.29
N PHE A 45 12.73 8.01 -3.40
CA PHE A 45 12.39 8.62 -2.12
C PHE A 45 13.41 8.34 -1.00
N GLY A 46 14.43 7.51 -1.24
CA GLY A 46 15.43 7.17 -0.23
C GLY A 46 14.82 6.42 0.97
N ILE A 47 13.81 5.60 0.68
CA ILE A 47 13.22 4.60 1.58
C ILE A 47 13.71 3.24 1.08
N ASN A 48 14.33 2.45 1.95
CA ASN A 48 14.61 1.05 1.64
C ASN A 48 13.31 0.25 1.71
N ILE A 49 13.29 -0.91 1.04
CA ILE A 49 12.17 -1.84 1.07
C ILE A 49 11.70 -2.08 2.51
N LEU A 50 10.41 -1.87 2.73
CA LEU A 50 9.76 -2.05 4.01
C LEU A 50 9.47 -3.54 4.18
N GLU A 51 10.31 -4.22 4.93
CA GLU A 51 10.23 -5.67 5.08
C GLU A 51 9.15 -6.09 6.08
N ASN A 52 9.03 -5.35 7.19
CA ASN A 52 8.21 -5.72 8.34
C ASN A 52 7.83 -4.50 9.20
N THR A 53 7.08 -4.72 10.27
CA THR A 53 6.66 -3.67 11.22
C THR A 53 7.85 -2.85 11.77
N LYS A 54 8.98 -3.50 12.10
CA LYS A 54 10.16 -2.80 12.65
C LYS A 54 10.74 -1.78 11.65
N THR A 55 10.75 -2.11 10.37
CA THR A 55 11.22 -1.18 9.32
C THR A 55 10.30 0.03 9.17
N ILE A 56 8.98 -0.17 9.29
CA ILE A 56 7.99 0.92 9.31
C ILE A 56 8.26 1.86 10.49
N ASP A 57 8.36 1.30 11.70
CA ASP A 57 8.56 2.08 12.94
C ASP A 57 9.85 2.91 12.88
N LYS A 58 10.92 2.34 12.33
CA LYS A 58 12.18 3.06 12.07
C LYS A 58 11.99 4.29 11.19
N TYR A 59 11.21 4.19 10.11
CA TYR A 59 10.96 5.32 9.22
C TYR A 59 9.94 6.32 9.78
N ILE A 60 9.02 5.88 10.64
CA ILE A 60 8.15 6.77 11.42
C ILE A 60 8.98 7.58 12.41
N ALA A 61 9.86 6.94 13.19
CA ALA A 61 10.73 7.60 14.16
C ALA A 61 11.65 8.64 13.49
N LYS A 62 12.11 8.36 12.26
CA LYS A 62 12.87 9.31 11.44
C LYS A 62 12.02 10.42 10.78
N GLY A 63 10.71 10.43 10.99
CA GLY A 63 9.78 11.37 10.38
C GLY A 63 9.67 11.26 8.86
N LYS A 64 10.10 10.14 8.27
CA LYS A 64 10.06 9.88 6.81
C LYS A 64 8.71 9.31 6.37
N LEU A 65 8.10 8.45 7.20
CA LEU A 65 6.73 7.97 7.03
C LEU A 65 5.80 8.73 7.97
N VAL A 66 4.67 9.20 7.44
CA VAL A 66 3.67 9.97 8.17
C VAL A 66 2.30 9.32 8.06
N LYS A 67 1.52 9.42 9.13
CA LYS A 67 0.21 8.78 9.23
C LYS A 67 -0.78 9.38 8.24
N VAL A 68 -1.54 8.53 7.56
CA VAL A 68 -2.68 8.89 6.71
C VAL A 68 -3.92 8.96 7.57
N LYS A 69 -4.72 10.02 7.41
CA LYS A 69 -5.94 10.22 8.18
C LYS A 69 -7.01 9.20 7.75
N LYS A 70 -7.78 8.67 8.70
CA LYS A 70 -8.93 7.79 8.39
C LYS A 70 -9.99 8.52 7.54
N LYS A 71 -10.17 9.82 7.81
CA LYS A 71 -11.12 10.70 7.15
C LYS A 71 -10.45 12.03 6.84
N SER A 72 -10.59 12.48 5.61
CA SER A 72 -10.24 13.84 5.18
C SER A 72 -11.30 14.36 4.21
N ARG A 73 -11.18 15.62 3.79
CA ARG A 73 -11.97 16.14 2.68
C ARG A 73 -11.67 15.33 1.41
N GLY A 74 -12.72 14.81 0.78
CA GLY A 74 -12.64 14.08 -0.49
C GLY A 74 -12.11 12.65 -0.47
N TYR A 75 -11.69 12.12 0.69
CA TYR A 75 -11.42 10.68 0.79
C TYR A 75 -11.78 10.08 2.15
N ARG A 76 -11.96 8.77 2.15
CA ARG A 76 -11.95 7.93 3.36
C ARG A 76 -10.98 6.78 3.18
N LEU A 77 -10.26 6.45 4.24
CA LEU A 77 -9.41 5.26 4.27
C LEU A 77 -10.27 4.06 4.66
N GLN A 78 -10.22 3.00 3.85
CA GLN A 78 -10.81 1.72 4.22
C GLN A 78 -10.10 1.13 5.45
N THR A 79 -10.75 0.21 6.15
CA THR A 79 -10.06 -0.69 7.08
C THR A 79 -8.97 -1.45 6.31
N LEU A 80 -7.72 -1.34 6.78
CA LEU A 80 -6.56 -1.92 6.11
C LEU A 80 -6.15 -3.23 6.79
N GLU A 81 -6.32 -4.35 6.10
CA GLU A 81 -5.95 -5.69 6.62
C GLU A 81 -4.55 -6.13 6.20
N TYR A 82 -4.10 -5.65 5.03
CA TYR A 82 -2.83 -6.01 4.40
C TYR A 82 -2.03 -4.78 3.97
N SER A 83 -2.25 -3.64 4.63
CA SER A 83 -1.46 -2.42 4.48
C SER A 83 -1.54 -1.58 5.74
N ARG A 84 -0.72 -0.54 5.84
CA ARG A 84 -0.53 0.27 7.05
C ARG A 84 -0.75 1.74 6.71
N PRO A 85 -1.44 2.52 7.56
CA PRO A 85 -1.91 3.88 7.27
C PRO A 85 -0.77 4.91 7.32
N TYR A 86 0.30 4.68 6.57
CA TYR A 86 1.47 5.52 6.47
C TYR A 86 1.81 5.74 5.01
N LEU A 87 2.39 6.89 4.71
CA LEU A 87 2.95 7.24 3.42
C LEU A 87 4.16 8.14 3.64
N VAL A 88 5.06 8.24 2.67
CA VAL A 88 6.04 9.33 2.65
C VAL A 88 5.31 10.68 2.59
N LYS A 89 5.92 11.74 3.14
CA LYS A 89 5.29 13.07 3.26
C LYS A 89 4.69 13.58 1.95
N LYS A 90 5.42 13.43 0.85
CA LYS A 90 4.99 13.87 -0.48
C LYS A 90 3.78 13.07 -0.96
N SER A 91 3.77 11.74 -0.83
CA SER A 91 2.63 10.91 -1.22
C SER A 91 1.37 11.23 -0.42
N ARG A 92 1.48 11.45 0.90
CA ARG A 92 0.35 11.92 1.72
C ARG A 92 -0.19 13.26 1.23
N ALA A 93 0.70 14.23 0.97
CA ALA A 93 0.30 15.55 0.49
C ALA A 93 -0.37 15.48 -0.90
N THR A 94 0.15 14.64 -1.80
CA THR A 94 -0.44 14.42 -3.13
C THR A 94 -1.83 13.80 -3.03
N LEU A 95 -2.00 12.76 -2.20
CA LEU A 95 -3.32 12.17 -1.92
C LEU A 95 -4.31 13.21 -1.41
N GLU A 96 -3.91 14.02 -0.41
CA GLU A 96 -4.79 15.05 0.15
C GLU A 96 -5.16 16.13 -0.86
N LYS A 97 -4.21 16.55 -1.73
CA LYS A 97 -4.49 17.52 -2.78
C LYS A 97 -5.45 16.96 -3.84
N MET A 98 -5.23 15.73 -4.30
CA MET A 98 -6.15 15.05 -5.23
C MET A 98 -7.56 14.90 -4.63
N ALA A 99 -7.64 14.52 -3.35
CA ALA A 99 -8.91 14.40 -2.64
C ALA A 99 -9.62 15.76 -2.50
N ASN A 100 -8.89 16.82 -2.17
CA ASN A 100 -9.45 18.16 -2.10
C ASN A 100 -10.02 18.61 -3.45
N SER A 101 -9.29 18.39 -4.55
CA SER A 101 -9.79 18.64 -5.91
C SER A 101 -11.06 17.84 -6.18
N PHE A 102 -11.06 16.53 -5.89
CA PHE A 102 -12.22 15.67 -6.08
C PHE A 102 -13.46 16.16 -5.33
N ALA A 103 -13.30 16.52 -4.05
CA ALA A 103 -14.40 17.05 -3.24
C ALA A 103 -14.91 18.40 -3.74
N SER A 104 -14.03 19.26 -4.28
CA SER A 104 -14.44 20.56 -4.82
C SER A 104 -15.33 20.40 -6.05
N GLU A 105 -14.98 19.49 -6.95
CA GLU A 105 -15.74 19.21 -8.18
C GLU A 105 -17.03 18.42 -7.94
N THR A 106 -16.99 17.44 -7.03
CA THR A 106 -18.07 16.45 -6.92
C THR A 106 -18.94 16.59 -5.66
N LYS A 107 -18.45 17.30 -4.64
CA LYS A 107 -18.98 17.27 -3.26
C LYS A 107 -19.03 15.87 -2.64
N SER A 108 -18.32 14.90 -3.22
CA SER A 108 -18.27 13.48 -2.80
C SER A 108 -16.87 13.11 -2.28
N PHE A 109 -16.68 11.87 -1.83
CA PHE A 109 -15.37 11.31 -1.50
C PHE A 109 -15.15 9.93 -2.13
N PHE A 110 -13.90 9.64 -2.52
CA PHE A 110 -13.47 8.31 -2.91
C PHE A 110 -12.94 7.49 -1.73
N VAL A 111 -12.81 6.18 -1.89
CA VAL A 111 -12.23 5.29 -0.87
C VAL A 111 -10.83 4.85 -1.26
N VAL A 112 -9.87 5.11 -0.37
CA VAL A 112 -8.51 4.59 -0.44
C VAL A 112 -8.52 3.18 0.16
N SER A 113 -8.29 2.17 -0.66
CA SER A 113 -8.36 0.75 -0.27
C SER A 113 -7.03 0.19 0.22
N SER A 114 -5.91 0.81 -0.16
CA SER A 114 -4.58 0.41 0.29
C SER A 114 -3.57 1.55 0.26
N VAL A 115 -2.49 1.41 1.02
CA VAL A 115 -1.38 2.37 1.15
C VAL A 115 -0.07 1.57 1.36
N THR A 116 0.79 1.91 2.32
CA THR A 116 2.06 1.18 2.53
C THR A 116 1.86 -0.29 2.86
N ARG A 117 2.55 -1.19 2.16
CA ARG A 117 2.61 -2.64 2.47
C ARG A 117 4.03 -3.02 2.81
N THR A 118 4.25 -3.77 3.89
CA THR A 118 5.52 -4.45 4.10
C THR A 118 5.62 -5.71 3.23
N LEU A 119 6.80 -6.31 3.10
CA LEU A 119 6.93 -7.64 2.46
C LEU A 119 6.14 -8.71 3.23
N GLU A 120 6.10 -8.65 4.56
CA GLU A 120 5.22 -9.50 5.38
C GLU A 120 3.73 -9.29 5.03
N ASP A 121 3.29 -8.04 4.92
CA ASP A 121 1.90 -7.72 4.56
C ASP A 121 1.55 -8.23 3.16
N GLN A 122 2.46 -8.05 2.20
CA GLN A 122 2.29 -8.50 0.82
C GLN A 122 2.27 -10.03 0.71
N CYS A 123 3.18 -10.69 1.42
CA CYS A 123 3.20 -12.15 1.52
C CYS A 123 1.87 -12.70 2.08
N ARG A 124 1.34 -12.10 3.15
CA ARG A 124 0.02 -12.45 3.69
C ARG A 124 -1.10 -12.22 2.67
N LEU A 125 -1.08 -11.08 1.98
CA LEU A 125 -2.08 -10.75 0.95
C LEU A 125 -2.08 -11.79 -0.18
N ARG A 126 -0.91 -12.24 -0.62
CA ARG A 126 -0.78 -13.24 -1.69
C ARG A 126 -1.47 -14.57 -1.39
N LYS A 127 -1.68 -14.91 -0.11
CA LYS A 127 -2.42 -16.11 0.29
C LYS A 127 -3.90 -16.05 -0.06
N VAL A 128 -4.46 -14.85 -0.20
CA VAL A 128 -5.89 -14.62 -0.46
C VAL A 128 -6.15 -13.84 -1.76
N ASN A 129 -5.12 -13.27 -2.37
CA ASN A 129 -5.22 -12.49 -3.59
C ASN A 129 -4.07 -12.83 -4.55
N SER A 130 -4.36 -13.66 -5.55
CA SER A 130 -3.40 -14.09 -6.57
C SER A 130 -2.88 -12.94 -7.44
N ASN A 131 -3.58 -11.80 -7.48
CA ASN A 131 -3.16 -10.63 -8.27
C ASN A 131 -2.14 -9.75 -7.52
N ALA A 132 -1.87 -10.03 -6.24
CA ALA A 132 -0.83 -9.32 -5.52
C ALA A 132 0.57 -9.66 -6.07
N SER A 133 1.41 -8.64 -6.20
CA SER A 133 2.74 -8.77 -6.83
C SER A 133 3.57 -9.92 -6.23
N LEU A 134 4.18 -10.72 -7.10
CA LEU A 134 5.17 -11.74 -6.72
C LEU A 134 6.49 -11.09 -6.24
N GLY A 135 6.83 -9.95 -6.82
CA GLY A 135 8.08 -9.22 -6.60
C GLY A 135 7.90 -7.98 -5.74
N ILE A 136 8.85 -7.05 -5.82
CA ILE A 136 8.73 -5.77 -5.12
C ILE A 136 7.56 -4.95 -5.69
N SER A 137 6.82 -4.31 -4.79
CA SER A 137 5.76 -3.36 -5.09
C SER A 137 6.16 -1.94 -4.68
N SER A 138 5.66 -0.94 -5.40
CA SER A 138 5.79 0.47 -4.99
C SER A 138 5.18 0.75 -3.60
N HIS A 139 4.21 -0.05 -3.15
CA HIS A 139 3.71 0.01 -1.78
C HIS A 139 4.78 -0.32 -0.72
N ASN A 140 5.82 -1.08 -1.07
CA ASN A 140 6.93 -1.42 -0.16
C ASN A 140 7.89 -0.27 0.11
N TYR A 141 7.65 0.91 -0.48
CA TYR A 141 8.41 2.14 -0.23
C TYR A 141 7.56 3.22 0.47
N GLY A 142 6.27 2.95 0.68
CA GLY A 142 5.31 3.91 1.21
C GLY A 142 5.02 5.09 0.28
N THR A 143 5.20 4.91 -1.02
CA THR A 143 5.03 5.94 -2.06
C THR A 143 3.72 5.79 -2.82
N ALA A 144 3.07 4.63 -2.71
CA ALA A 144 1.88 4.25 -3.46
C ALA A 144 0.64 4.05 -2.60
N PHE A 145 -0.53 4.24 -3.21
CA PHE A 145 -1.84 4.03 -2.62
C PHE A 145 -2.85 3.61 -3.69
N ASP A 146 -3.85 2.83 -3.29
CA ASP A 146 -4.92 2.34 -4.17
C ASP A 146 -6.21 3.10 -3.90
N ILE A 147 -6.84 3.61 -4.95
CA ILE A 147 -8.18 4.22 -4.87
C ILE A 147 -9.17 3.30 -5.58
N SER A 148 -10.23 2.87 -4.89
CA SER A 148 -11.29 2.10 -5.53
C SER A 148 -12.08 2.98 -6.49
N TYR A 149 -12.29 2.50 -7.72
CA TYR A 149 -13.14 3.19 -8.71
C TYR A 149 -14.60 2.71 -8.70
N VAL A 150 -14.91 1.75 -7.83
CA VAL A 150 -16.28 1.23 -7.61
C VAL A 150 -16.82 1.54 -6.23
N ARG A 151 -16.09 2.33 -5.42
CA ARG A 151 -16.50 2.70 -4.06
C ARG A 151 -16.33 4.19 -3.79
N PHE A 152 -17.45 4.90 -3.90
CA PHE A 152 -17.59 6.32 -3.57
C PHE A 152 -18.61 6.49 -2.46
N ASP A 153 -18.41 7.48 -1.59
CA ASP A 153 -19.30 7.74 -0.45
C ASP A 153 -19.60 6.48 0.40
N HIS A 154 -18.62 5.58 0.51
CA HIS A 154 -18.72 4.25 1.11
C HIS A 154 -19.71 3.27 0.47
N LYS A 155 -20.31 3.62 -0.66
CA LYS A 155 -21.20 2.73 -1.43
C LYS A 155 -20.38 1.93 -2.44
N LEU A 156 -20.40 0.60 -2.33
CA LEU A 156 -19.81 -0.30 -3.31
C LEU A 156 -20.78 -0.43 -4.51
N LYS A 157 -20.66 0.50 -5.45
CA LYS A 157 -21.49 0.55 -6.66
C LYS A 157 -20.74 1.35 -7.73
N VAL A 158 -20.83 0.89 -8.97
CA VAL A 158 -20.32 1.64 -10.14
C VAL A 158 -20.99 3.02 -10.18
N ASN A 159 -20.18 4.07 -10.29
CA ASN A 159 -20.64 5.44 -10.46
C ASN A 159 -19.78 6.12 -11.52
N ALA A 160 -20.19 5.99 -12.78
CA ALA A 160 -19.42 6.47 -13.94
C ALA A 160 -19.14 7.99 -13.89
N LYS A 161 -20.05 8.78 -13.30
CA LYS A 161 -19.85 10.23 -13.15
C LYS A 161 -18.67 10.52 -12.21
N LEU A 162 -18.67 9.90 -11.03
CA LEU A 162 -17.60 10.11 -10.04
C LEU A 162 -16.28 9.49 -10.50
N GLU A 163 -16.32 8.32 -11.12
CA GLU A 163 -15.15 7.69 -11.73
C GLU A 163 -14.51 8.60 -12.79
N LYS A 164 -15.31 9.20 -13.69
CA LYS A 164 -14.83 10.13 -14.70
C LYS A 164 -14.15 11.37 -14.08
N GLU A 165 -14.70 11.94 -13.01
CA GLU A 165 -14.06 13.06 -12.33
C GLU A 165 -12.75 12.65 -11.62
N LEU A 166 -12.70 11.45 -11.05
CA LEU A 166 -11.47 10.91 -10.49
C LEU A 166 -10.41 10.68 -11.59
N GLU A 167 -10.78 10.13 -12.74
CA GLU A 167 -9.88 9.92 -13.88
C GLU A 167 -9.31 11.23 -14.43
N LYS A 168 -10.11 12.30 -14.51
CA LYS A 168 -9.62 13.63 -14.90
C LYS A 168 -8.52 14.13 -13.95
N ILE A 169 -8.72 13.98 -12.64
CA ILE A 169 -7.72 14.38 -11.64
C ILE A 169 -6.46 13.52 -11.76
N LEU A 170 -6.61 12.19 -11.92
CA LEU A 170 -5.47 11.28 -12.13
C LEU A 170 -4.67 11.68 -13.38
N LEU A 171 -5.36 11.94 -14.50
CA LEU A 171 -4.73 12.36 -15.75
C LEU A 171 -4.02 13.71 -15.60
N GLN A 172 -4.63 14.67 -14.92
CA GLN A 172 -4.00 15.97 -14.62
C GLN A 172 -2.69 15.78 -13.84
N TYR A 173 -2.70 15.01 -12.76
CA TYR A 173 -1.50 14.79 -11.94
C TYR A 173 -0.43 13.97 -12.68
N LYS A 174 -0.84 13.04 -13.55
CA LYS A 174 0.07 12.31 -14.44
C LYS A 174 0.76 13.27 -15.41
N ASN A 175 -0.01 14.13 -16.08
CA ASN A 175 0.51 15.09 -17.07
C ASN A 175 1.42 16.14 -16.43
N LEU A 176 1.15 16.53 -15.18
CA LEU A 176 2.05 17.37 -14.38
C LEU A 176 3.32 16.66 -13.90
N GLY A 177 3.50 15.38 -14.24
CA GLY A 177 4.65 14.58 -13.82
C GLY A 177 4.70 14.27 -12.33
N LYS A 178 3.56 14.33 -11.62
CA LYS A 178 3.49 14.13 -10.17
C LYS A 178 3.22 12.69 -9.77
N ILE A 179 2.52 11.93 -10.61
CA ILE A 179 2.17 10.53 -10.35
C ILE A 179 2.35 9.66 -11.61
N PHE A 180 2.46 8.36 -11.38
CA PHE A 180 2.05 7.32 -12.31
C PHE A 180 0.78 6.66 -11.78
N TYR A 181 -0.08 6.14 -12.66
CA TYR A 181 -1.22 5.33 -12.23
C TYR A 181 -1.56 4.22 -13.23
N ILE A 182 -2.09 3.11 -12.74
CA ILE A 182 -2.59 1.97 -13.52
C ILE A 182 -4.03 1.71 -13.10
N LYS A 183 -4.93 1.46 -14.06
CA LYS A 183 -6.30 1.01 -13.77
C LYS A 183 -6.31 -0.52 -13.67
N GLU A 184 -6.36 -1.04 -12.45
CA GLU A 184 -6.32 -2.47 -12.16
C GLU A 184 -7.74 -3.05 -12.13
N LYS A 185 -8.19 -3.56 -13.29
CA LYS A 185 -9.56 -4.07 -13.45
C LYS A 185 -9.89 -5.22 -12.51
N GLN A 186 -8.92 -6.11 -12.28
CA GLN A 186 -9.09 -7.30 -11.42
C GLN A 186 -9.28 -6.95 -9.94
N GLN A 187 -8.80 -5.80 -9.49
CA GLN A 187 -8.91 -5.32 -8.11
C GLN A 187 -9.92 -4.17 -7.95
N SER A 188 -10.48 -3.69 -9.07
CA SER A 188 -11.38 -2.55 -9.12
C SER A 188 -10.83 -1.28 -8.46
N CYS A 189 -9.53 -1.01 -8.67
CA CYS A 189 -8.85 0.17 -8.19
C CYS A 189 -7.97 0.83 -9.26
N TYR A 190 -7.63 2.09 -9.01
CA TYR A 190 -6.44 2.71 -9.57
C TYR A 190 -5.29 2.47 -8.59
N HIS A 191 -4.20 1.89 -9.08
CA HIS A 191 -2.91 1.84 -8.38
C HIS A 191 -2.16 3.13 -8.68
N ILE A 192 -1.91 3.97 -7.68
CA ILE A 192 -1.23 5.27 -7.84
C ILE A 192 0.15 5.21 -7.19
N THR A 193 1.18 5.64 -7.91
CA THR A 193 2.53 5.85 -7.37
C THR A 193 2.95 7.29 -7.55
N VAL A 194 3.30 7.95 -6.45
CA VAL A 194 3.74 9.36 -6.48
C VAL A 194 5.21 9.43 -6.87
N ARG A 195 5.58 10.44 -7.67
CA ARG A 195 6.96 10.72 -8.09
C ARG A 195 7.63 11.68 -7.10
N ASN A 196 8.96 11.57 -6.96
CA ASN A 196 9.73 12.51 -6.16
C ASN A 196 10.12 13.74 -7.01
N TYR A 197 9.16 14.65 -7.22
CA TYR A 197 9.30 15.86 -8.05
C TYR A 197 9.70 17.11 -7.26
#